data_AF-A0A3M0ZCL0-F1
#
_entry.id   AF-A0A3M0ZCL0-F1
#
_cell.length_a   1.000
_cell.length_b   1.000
_cell.length_c   1.000
_cell.angle_alpha   90.00
_cell.angle_beta   90.00
_cell.angle_gamma   90.00
#
_symmetry.space_group_name_H-M   'P 1'
#
loop_
_entity.id
_entity.type
_entity.pdbx_description
1 polymer ?
#
loop_
_entity_poly.entity_id
_entity_poly.type
_entity_poly.pdbx_seq_one_letter_code
_entity_poly.pdbx_strand_id
1 'polypeptide(L)'
;MGELSMCFPYQRVHFIGIGGVGMSALALILKHAGCQVSGSDSTESEFTRRLRDAAIAIASGHDPRHIPEDTQLVVYSSAITGDNPELLRARQSAIPAISRGHLLALVSRHLFRRTIAVAGSHGKTSTAAMLSWILVNSGRNPGFLIGGLPGNLPAHAALGDQSVLVCEVDESDGSQELLYPDLTLITNIDDDHCWSFPTPEGLVDCFHRLILQSRRVFVIHNELTRENLKAVHYPHLHWIPAPSSYLPLSIPGKHHQLNAALALAAAEAEGISHQQGLHALSSFEGVDRRFSIRYRSEQCTLLEDYAHHPTELACTLDAMKQMWPHQKLTVVFQPHRYERIARYAAGFAECLQHAHQVWIYRPFAAWLDDTERADPREIVHHLRHRSVSAEYLDGDDEHVAQRIIATLPSPSILAIIGAGDIHNLIEPLIEKLKENDR
;
A
#
# COMPACT_ATOMS: atom_id res chain seq x y z
N MET A 1 -41.25 1.62 5.74
CA MET A 1 -40.09 1.89 6.60
C MET A 1 -39.25 2.90 5.84
N GLY A 2 -39.09 4.12 6.34
CA GLY A 2 -38.30 5.14 5.65
C GLY A 2 -36.84 4.72 5.58
N GLU A 3 -36.21 4.86 4.41
CA GLU A 3 -34.76 4.73 4.30
C GLU A 3 -34.13 5.77 5.22
N LEU A 4 -33.46 5.31 6.28
CA LEU A 4 -32.54 6.15 7.04
C LEU A 4 -31.50 6.67 6.05
N SER A 5 -31.52 7.96 5.73
CA SER A 5 -30.51 8.55 4.86
C SER A 5 -29.16 8.42 5.55
N MET A 6 -28.27 7.59 4.99
CA MET A 6 -26.88 7.52 5.43
C MET A 6 -26.23 8.87 5.14
N CYS A 7 -25.88 9.60 6.20
CA CYS A 7 -25.29 10.92 6.10
C CYS A 7 -24.08 10.97 7.02
N PHE A 8 -23.00 11.55 6.52
CA PHE A 8 -21.82 11.81 7.34
C PHE A 8 -22.13 12.90 8.38
N PRO A 9 -21.75 12.74 9.65
CA PRO A 9 -22.19 13.62 10.74
C PRO A 9 -21.65 15.06 10.66
N TYR A 10 -20.68 15.33 9.79
CA TYR A 10 -20.04 16.64 9.63
C TYR A 10 -20.18 17.11 8.17
N GLN A 11 -20.50 18.39 7.97
CA GLN A 11 -20.57 19.00 6.64
C GLN A 11 -19.27 19.67 6.21
N ARG A 12 -18.42 20.10 7.15
CA ARG A 12 -17.16 20.80 6.86
C ARG A 12 -15.99 20.14 7.57
N VAL A 13 -15.05 19.61 6.81
CA VAL A 13 -13.92 18.82 7.31
C VAL A 13 -12.60 19.38 6.78
N HIS A 14 -11.65 19.61 7.69
CA HIS A 14 -10.30 20.06 7.35
C HIS A 14 -9.27 18.95 7.60
N PHE A 15 -8.41 18.68 6.63
CA PHE A 15 -7.39 17.63 6.69
C PHE A 15 -5.99 18.22 6.86
N ILE A 16 -5.23 17.74 7.83
CA ILE A 16 -3.82 18.10 8.05
C ILE A 16 -2.95 16.94 7.54
N GLY A 17 -2.10 17.20 6.55
CA GLY A 17 -1.38 16.16 5.80
C GLY A 17 -2.29 15.47 4.78
N ILE A 18 -3.06 16.26 4.02
CA ILE A 18 -4.08 15.76 3.07
C ILE A 18 -3.48 15.02 1.86
N GLY A 19 -2.20 15.25 1.54
CA GLY A 19 -1.49 14.71 0.40
C GLY A 19 -1.07 13.25 0.53
N GLY A 20 -1.25 12.63 1.70
CA GLY A 20 -1.06 11.18 1.87
C GLY A 20 -2.12 10.36 1.12
N VAL A 21 -1.75 9.17 0.64
CA VAL A 21 -2.65 8.30 -0.16
C VAL A 21 -3.99 8.01 0.55
N GLY A 22 -3.94 7.61 1.83
CA GLY A 22 -5.15 7.33 2.61
C GLY A 22 -5.93 8.59 3.02
N MET A 23 -5.24 9.72 3.21
CA MET A 23 -5.89 10.99 3.57
C MET A 23 -6.63 11.58 2.39
N SER A 24 -5.98 11.64 1.22
CA SER A 24 -6.59 12.09 -0.02
C SER A 24 -7.77 11.22 -0.45
N ALA A 25 -7.68 9.90 -0.25
CA ALA A 25 -8.79 8.99 -0.51
C ALA A 25 -10.04 9.33 0.33
N LEU A 26 -9.87 9.51 1.65
CA LEU A 26 -10.97 9.88 2.54
C LEU A 26 -11.52 11.28 2.20
N ALA A 27 -10.65 12.23 1.88
CA ALA A 27 -11.05 13.56 1.42
C ALA A 27 -11.92 13.50 0.15
N LEU A 28 -11.55 12.67 -0.84
CA LEU A 28 -12.33 12.44 -2.05
C LEU A 28 -13.69 11.81 -1.75
N ILE A 29 -13.75 10.79 -0.87
CA ILE A 29 -15.02 10.17 -0.47
C ILE A 29 -15.94 11.21 0.18
N LEU A 30 -15.44 12.00 1.13
CA LEU A 30 -16.24 13.02 1.80
C LEU A 30 -16.72 14.12 0.84
N LYS A 31 -15.86 14.55 -0.10
CA LYS A 31 -16.22 15.51 -1.15
C LYS A 31 -17.36 14.98 -2.01
N HIS A 32 -17.27 13.73 -2.47
CA HIS A 32 -18.34 13.09 -3.26
C HIS A 32 -19.61 12.85 -2.44
N ALA A 33 -19.49 12.67 -1.12
CA ALA A 33 -20.62 12.57 -0.20
C ALA A 33 -21.27 13.95 0.11
N GLY A 34 -20.79 15.04 -0.50
CA GLY A 34 -21.35 16.38 -0.37
C GLY A 34 -20.75 17.22 0.77
N CYS A 35 -19.68 16.75 1.43
CA CYS A 35 -18.98 17.55 2.43
C CYS A 35 -18.13 18.64 1.76
N GLN A 36 -17.99 19.77 2.44
CA GLN A 36 -16.97 20.75 2.11
C GLN A 36 -15.65 20.33 2.74
N VAL A 37 -14.67 20.07 1.87
CA VAL A 37 -13.37 19.56 2.27
C VAL A 37 -12.30 20.61 1.98
N SER A 38 -11.40 20.80 2.94
CA SER A 38 -10.18 21.58 2.79
C SER A 38 -9.02 20.83 3.44
N GLY A 39 -7.79 21.27 3.21
CA GLY A 39 -6.66 20.73 3.95
C GLY A 39 -5.35 21.47 3.75
N SER A 40 -4.31 20.95 4.39
CA SER A 40 -2.94 21.43 4.31
C SER A 40 -1.98 20.29 4.03
N ASP A 41 -0.91 20.55 3.30
CA ASP A 41 0.22 19.65 3.17
C ASP A 41 1.54 20.41 2.98
N SER A 42 2.63 19.83 3.46
CA SER A 42 3.97 20.41 3.35
C SER A 42 4.60 20.14 1.98
N THR A 43 4.19 19.06 1.30
CA THR A 43 4.74 18.68 -0.02
C THR A 43 3.66 18.62 -1.08
N GLU A 44 4.01 19.03 -2.30
CA GLU A 44 3.15 18.77 -3.45
C GLU A 44 3.36 17.33 -3.93
N SER A 45 2.26 16.58 -4.00
CA SER A 45 2.22 15.20 -4.49
C SER A 45 1.19 15.04 -5.61
N GLU A 46 1.23 13.92 -6.31
CA GLU A 46 0.19 13.56 -7.28
C GLU A 46 -1.21 13.58 -6.64
N PHE A 47 -1.33 13.13 -5.38
CA PHE A 47 -2.59 13.16 -4.64
C PHE A 47 -3.07 14.57 -4.36
N THR A 48 -2.19 15.51 -3.98
CA THR A 48 -2.58 16.92 -3.79
C THR A 48 -3.04 17.55 -5.10
N ARG A 49 -2.40 17.22 -6.24
CA ARG A 49 -2.84 17.69 -7.57
C ARG A 49 -4.24 17.18 -7.90
N ARG A 50 -4.49 15.87 -7.76
CA ARG A 50 -5.80 15.26 -7.98
C ARG A 50 -6.90 15.84 -7.09
N LEU A 51 -6.59 16.14 -5.83
CA LEU A 51 -7.53 16.79 -4.92
C LEU A 51 -7.89 18.22 -5.38
N ARG A 52 -6.91 18.99 -5.88
CA ARG A 52 -7.18 20.31 -6.47
C ARG A 52 -8.03 20.21 -7.72
N ASP A 53 -7.79 19.21 -8.57
CA ASP A 53 -8.64 18.93 -9.75
C ASP A 53 -10.08 18.60 -9.34
N ALA A 54 -10.28 17.98 -8.16
CA ALA A 54 -11.58 17.76 -7.54
C ALA A 54 -12.15 19.00 -6.81
N ALA A 55 -11.57 20.18 -7.02
CA ALA A 55 -11.95 21.45 -6.41
C ALA A 55 -11.96 21.39 -4.86
N ILE A 56 -10.92 20.80 -4.28
CA ILE A 56 -10.64 20.84 -2.84
C ILE A 56 -9.54 21.88 -2.60
N ALA A 57 -9.78 22.80 -1.66
CA ALA A 57 -8.81 23.83 -1.30
C ALA A 57 -7.68 23.21 -0.46
N ILE A 58 -6.43 23.36 -0.91
CA ILE A 58 -5.25 22.83 -0.23
C ILE A 58 -4.23 23.95 -0.03
N ALA A 59 -3.89 24.21 1.23
CA ALA A 59 -2.84 25.14 1.62
C ALA A 59 -1.47 24.44 1.67
N SER A 60 -0.41 25.19 1.36
CA SER A 60 0.97 24.70 1.48
C SER A 60 1.54 25.03 2.84
N GLY A 61 2.20 24.05 3.47
CA GLY A 61 2.71 24.15 4.83
C GLY A 61 1.59 24.12 5.88
N HIS A 62 1.95 24.40 7.13
CA HIS A 62 1.01 24.36 8.25
C HIS A 62 0.90 25.72 8.95
N ASP A 63 -0.31 26.28 9.01
CA ASP A 63 -0.59 27.59 9.62
C ASP A 63 -2.00 27.58 10.24
N PRO A 64 -2.19 28.13 11.46
CA PRO A 64 -3.51 28.17 12.12
C PRO A 64 -4.62 28.78 11.26
N ARG A 65 -4.29 29.69 10.33
CA ARG A 65 -5.22 30.37 9.42
C ARG A 65 -5.75 29.47 8.30
N HIS A 66 -5.15 28.30 8.09
CA HIS A 66 -5.61 27.36 7.07
C HIS A 66 -6.93 26.68 7.46
N ILE A 67 -7.26 26.60 8.75
CA ILE A 67 -8.52 26.04 9.23
C ILE A 67 -9.64 27.08 9.01
N PRO A 68 -10.63 26.81 8.14
CA PRO A 68 -11.79 27.68 8.01
C PRO A 68 -12.55 27.83 9.33
N GLU A 69 -13.11 29.02 9.61
CA GLU A 69 -13.78 29.33 10.88
C GLU A 69 -14.97 28.41 11.19
N ASP A 70 -15.65 27.90 10.16
CA ASP A 70 -16.81 27.01 10.29
C ASP A 70 -16.48 25.52 10.16
N THR A 71 -15.20 25.15 10.32
CA THR A 71 -14.75 23.76 10.37
C THR A 71 -15.41 23.01 11.53
N GLN A 72 -16.00 21.86 11.23
CA GLN A 72 -16.69 21.04 12.23
C GLN A 72 -15.86 19.83 12.68
N LEU A 73 -14.89 19.41 11.86
CA LEU A 73 -14.00 18.30 12.16
C LEU A 73 -12.62 18.57 11.55
N VAL A 74 -11.57 18.32 12.34
CA VAL A 74 -10.19 18.25 11.87
C VAL A 74 -9.75 16.78 11.80
N VAL A 75 -9.06 16.42 10.73
CA VAL A 75 -8.54 15.07 10.51
C VAL A 75 -7.05 15.16 10.25
N TYR A 76 -6.24 14.35 10.93
CA TYR A 76 -4.79 14.40 10.78
C TYR A 76 -4.21 13.02 10.46
N SER A 77 -3.12 13.03 9.69
CA SER A 77 -2.37 11.82 9.34
C SER A 77 -1.45 11.41 10.50
N SER A 78 -0.92 10.18 10.45
CA SER A 78 0.07 9.69 11.42
C SER A 78 1.40 10.46 11.38
N ALA A 79 1.63 11.27 10.33
CA ALA A 79 2.78 12.16 10.20
C ALA A 79 2.74 13.35 11.16
N ILE A 80 1.54 13.76 11.56
CA ILE A 80 1.33 15.04 12.20
C ILE A 80 1.54 14.88 13.71
N THR A 81 2.53 15.62 14.22
CA THR A 81 2.89 15.67 15.64
C THR A 81 2.02 16.65 16.42
N GLY A 82 1.98 16.48 17.75
CA GLY A 82 1.07 17.23 18.64
C GLY A 82 1.33 18.73 18.76
N ASP A 83 2.48 19.21 18.26
CA ASP A 83 2.91 20.61 18.17
C ASP A 83 2.55 21.29 16.84
N ASN A 84 1.94 20.55 15.90
CA ASN A 84 1.46 21.12 14.66
C ASN A 84 0.51 22.31 14.91
N PRO A 85 0.74 23.47 14.26
CA PRO A 85 0.03 24.70 14.59
C PRO A 85 -1.48 24.64 14.29
N GLU A 86 -1.90 23.87 13.28
CA GLU A 86 -3.31 23.65 12.96
C GLU A 86 -3.98 22.77 14.01
N LEU A 87 -3.33 21.70 14.48
CA LEU A 87 -3.84 20.89 15.61
C LEU A 87 -3.97 21.70 16.90
N LEU A 88 -2.98 22.55 17.21
CA LEU A 88 -3.05 23.44 18.37
C LEU A 88 -4.23 24.42 18.25
N ARG A 89 -4.45 24.98 17.06
CA ARG A 89 -5.60 25.86 16.79
C ARG A 89 -6.94 25.14 16.92
N ALA A 90 -7.05 23.91 16.43
CA ALA A 90 -8.26 23.09 16.57
C ALA A 90 -8.61 22.89 18.05
N ARG A 91 -7.61 22.54 18.88
CA ARG A 91 -7.76 22.40 20.34
C ARG A 91 -8.21 23.71 21.00
N GLN A 92 -7.58 24.83 20.68
CA GLN A 92 -7.96 26.16 21.22
C GLN A 92 -9.39 26.57 20.85
N SER A 93 -9.88 26.09 19.69
CA SER A 93 -11.22 26.38 19.17
C SER A 93 -12.28 25.36 19.59
N ALA A 94 -11.89 24.34 20.37
CA ALA A 94 -12.72 23.18 20.68
C ALA A 94 -13.30 22.46 19.44
N ILE A 95 -12.59 22.48 18.31
CA ILE A 95 -12.95 21.71 17.11
C ILE A 95 -12.45 20.27 17.34
N PRO A 96 -13.32 19.24 17.21
CA PRO A 96 -12.88 17.86 17.36
C PRO A 96 -11.83 17.51 16.33
N ALA A 97 -10.75 16.85 16.77
CA ALA A 97 -9.67 16.38 15.92
C ALA A 97 -9.53 14.87 16.05
N ILE A 98 -9.57 14.14 14.93
CA ILE A 98 -9.47 12.67 14.91
C ILE A 98 -8.37 12.21 13.94
N SER A 99 -7.82 11.02 14.21
CA SER A 99 -6.85 10.42 13.29
C SER A 99 -7.52 9.90 12.02
N ARG A 100 -6.73 9.71 10.96
CA ARG A 100 -7.13 9.03 9.71
C ARG A 100 -7.94 7.74 9.95
N GLY A 101 -7.47 6.86 10.85
CA GLY A 101 -8.13 5.58 11.14
C GLY A 101 -9.53 5.76 11.74
N HIS A 102 -9.71 6.74 12.64
CA HIS A 102 -11.03 7.08 13.18
C HIS A 102 -11.96 7.64 12.10
N LEU A 103 -11.43 8.45 11.17
CA LEU A 103 -12.24 8.91 10.05
C LEU A 103 -12.69 7.75 9.16
N LEU A 104 -11.80 6.79 8.85
CA LEU A 104 -12.17 5.59 8.08
C LEU A 104 -13.30 4.81 8.77
N ALA A 105 -13.24 4.64 10.08
CA ALA A 105 -14.30 4.00 10.85
C ALA A 105 -15.63 4.77 10.78
N LEU A 106 -15.60 6.11 10.86
CA LEU A 106 -16.80 6.95 10.69
C LEU A 106 -17.37 6.84 9.27
N VAL A 107 -16.52 6.87 8.24
CA VAL A 107 -16.93 6.70 6.84
C VAL A 107 -17.58 5.34 6.64
N SER A 108 -16.91 4.26 7.05
CA SER A 108 -17.44 2.89 6.99
C SER A 108 -18.81 2.78 7.67
N ARG A 109 -18.96 3.34 8.87
CA ARG A 109 -20.19 3.23 9.66
C ARG A 109 -21.34 4.11 9.16
N HIS A 110 -21.06 5.32 8.69
CA HIS A 110 -22.09 6.33 8.43
C HIS A 110 -22.40 6.52 6.94
N LEU A 111 -21.48 6.15 6.05
CA LEU A 111 -21.67 6.31 4.61
C LEU A 111 -21.95 5.00 3.89
N PHE A 112 -21.69 3.83 4.48
CA PHE A 112 -21.81 2.54 3.78
C PHE A 112 -22.70 1.54 4.53
N ARG A 113 -23.50 0.78 3.77
CA ARG A 113 -24.36 -0.27 4.36
C ARG A 113 -23.56 -1.47 4.84
N ARG A 114 -22.48 -1.80 4.11
CA ARG A 114 -21.59 -2.92 4.41
C ARG A 114 -20.14 -2.54 4.18
N THR A 115 -19.24 -3.15 4.93
CA THR A 115 -17.79 -2.95 4.77
C THR A 115 -17.06 -4.27 4.59
N ILE A 116 -16.20 -4.32 3.57
CA ILE A 116 -15.23 -5.38 3.31
C ILE A 116 -13.84 -4.82 3.65
N ALA A 117 -13.27 -5.30 4.76
CA ALA A 117 -11.93 -4.90 5.18
C ALA A 117 -10.88 -5.84 4.59
N VAL A 118 -9.82 -5.29 4.03
CA VAL A 118 -8.66 -6.05 3.52
C VAL A 118 -7.47 -5.80 4.43
N ALA A 119 -7.07 -6.84 5.16
CA ALA A 119 -6.02 -6.83 6.18
C ALA A 119 -4.91 -7.83 5.84
N GLY A 120 -3.80 -7.71 6.55
CA GLY A 120 -2.65 -8.62 6.48
C GLY A 120 -1.34 -7.87 6.25
N SER A 121 -0.20 -8.44 6.63
CA SER A 121 1.08 -7.72 6.58
C SER A 121 1.44 -7.28 5.15
N HIS A 122 1.17 -8.13 4.15
CA HIS A 122 1.48 -7.87 2.73
C HIS A 122 0.28 -8.12 1.81
N GLY A 123 0.24 -7.48 0.63
CA GLY A 123 -0.75 -7.78 -0.41
C GLY A 123 -2.15 -7.18 -0.21
N LYS A 124 -2.35 -6.33 0.81
CA LYS A 124 -3.60 -5.60 1.08
C LYS A 124 -4.05 -4.81 -0.15
N THR A 125 -3.18 -3.96 -0.66
CA THR A 125 -3.46 -3.07 -1.80
C THR A 125 -3.84 -3.82 -3.07
N SER A 126 -3.08 -4.84 -3.43
CA SER A 126 -3.38 -5.65 -4.62
C SER A 126 -4.71 -6.40 -4.48
N THR A 127 -4.99 -6.96 -3.29
CA THR A 127 -6.25 -7.69 -3.04
C THR A 127 -7.46 -6.74 -3.06
N ALA A 128 -7.37 -5.58 -2.41
CA ALA A 128 -8.43 -4.57 -2.41
C ALA A 128 -8.70 -4.04 -3.82
N ALA A 129 -7.65 -3.81 -4.62
CA ALA A 129 -7.76 -3.38 -6.01
C ALA A 129 -8.40 -4.47 -6.90
N MET A 130 -7.97 -5.73 -6.77
CA MET A 130 -8.55 -6.85 -7.51
C MET A 130 -10.05 -7.01 -7.19
N LEU A 131 -10.43 -6.99 -5.91
CA LEU A 131 -11.83 -7.09 -5.51
C LEU A 131 -12.66 -5.91 -6.04
N SER A 132 -12.16 -4.68 -5.89
CA SER A 132 -12.84 -3.48 -6.37
C SER A 132 -13.03 -3.53 -7.89
N TRP A 133 -12.00 -3.97 -8.62
CA TRP A 133 -12.08 -4.18 -10.07
C TRP A 133 -13.10 -5.26 -10.45
N ILE A 134 -13.11 -6.41 -9.78
CA ILE A 134 -14.10 -7.47 -10.04
C ILE A 134 -15.52 -6.93 -9.89
N LEU A 135 -15.79 -6.19 -8.81
CA LEU A 135 -17.10 -5.62 -8.55
C LEU A 135 -17.50 -4.59 -9.62
N VAL A 136 -16.62 -3.64 -9.94
CA VAL A 136 -16.85 -2.60 -10.96
C VAL A 136 -17.06 -3.22 -12.34
N ASN A 137 -16.16 -4.11 -12.77
CA ASN A 137 -16.23 -4.78 -14.07
C ASN A 137 -17.48 -5.66 -14.22
N SER A 138 -17.99 -6.20 -13.11
CA SER A 138 -19.24 -6.98 -13.07
C SER A 138 -20.51 -6.11 -12.98
N GLY A 139 -20.40 -4.79 -13.14
CA GLY A 139 -21.53 -3.85 -13.16
C GLY A 139 -22.05 -3.42 -11.79
N ARG A 140 -21.29 -3.65 -10.71
CA ARG A 140 -21.58 -3.06 -9.39
C ARG A 140 -20.95 -1.67 -9.28
N ASN A 141 -21.41 -0.87 -8.32
CA ASN A 141 -20.87 0.45 -8.04
C ASN A 141 -20.35 0.55 -6.59
N PRO A 142 -19.33 -0.22 -6.20
CA PRO A 142 -18.81 -0.20 -4.83
C PRO A 142 -18.15 1.14 -4.50
N GLY A 143 -18.18 1.52 -3.23
CA GLY A 143 -17.16 2.43 -2.72
C GLY A 143 -15.87 1.66 -2.46
N PHE A 144 -14.74 2.32 -2.62
CA PHE A 144 -13.45 1.71 -2.32
C PHE A 144 -12.44 2.74 -1.82
N LEU A 145 -11.47 2.27 -1.03
CA LEU A 145 -10.31 3.00 -0.57
C LEU A 145 -9.08 2.10 -0.68
N ILE A 146 -8.22 2.42 -1.63
CA ILE A 146 -7.03 1.66 -1.99
C ILE A 146 -5.80 2.53 -1.72
N GLY A 147 -4.79 1.96 -1.06
CA GLY A 147 -3.51 2.56 -0.68
C GLY A 147 -2.52 2.70 -1.85
N GLY A 148 -3.00 2.60 -3.08
CA GLY A 148 -2.25 2.75 -4.32
C GLY A 148 -3.20 3.03 -5.48
N LEU A 149 -2.65 3.42 -6.63
CA LEU A 149 -3.46 3.73 -7.82
C LEU A 149 -3.65 2.48 -8.68
N PRO A 150 -4.87 1.92 -8.81
CA PRO A 150 -5.12 0.81 -9.73
C PRO A 150 -5.12 1.32 -11.17
N GLY A 151 -4.53 0.57 -12.11
CA GLY A 151 -4.39 1.02 -13.51
C GLY A 151 -5.73 1.21 -14.24
N ASN A 152 -6.70 0.35 -13.94
CA ASN A 152 -8.01 0.32 -14.60
C ASN A 152 -9.17 0.86 -13.74
N LEU A 153 -8.86 1.49 -12.60
CA LEU A 153 -9.84 2.27 -11.83
C LEU A 153 -9.51 3.76 -11.97
N PRO A 154 -10.51 4.65 -12.05
CA PRO A 154 -10.28 6.07 -12.32
C PRO A 154 -9.52 6.79 -11.19
N ALA A 155 -9.58 6.25 -9.97
CA ALA A 155 -8.93 6.80 -8.81
C ALA A 155 -8.60 5.69 -7.81
N HIS A 156 -7.82 6.03 -6.78
CA HIS A 156 -7.56 5.15 -5.63
C HIS A 156 -8.72 5.13 -4.62
N ALA A 157 -9.74 5.98 -4.80
CA ALA A 157 -10.94 5.97 -3.97
C ALA A 157 -12.20 6.40 -4.73
N ALA A 158 -13.34 5.84 -4.33
CA ALA A 158 -14.66 6.22 -4.82
C ALA A 158 -15.73 6.05 -3.73
N LEU A 159 -16.78 6.87 -3.79
CA LEU A 159 -17.96 6.74 -2.90
C LEU A 159 -18.87 5.58 -3.34
N GLY A 160 -18.99 5.35 -4.64
CA GLY A 160 -19.92 4.35 -5.20
C GLY A 160 -21.39 4.66 -4.92
N ASP A 161 -22.23 3.63 -4.90
CA ASP A 161 -23.65 3.68 -4.53
C ASP A 161 -23.89 3.47 -3.02
N GLN A 162 -22.81 3.48 -2.23
CA GLN A 162 -22.83 3.33 -0.78
C GLN A 162 -23.33 1.96 -0.27
N SER A 163 -23.50 0.97 -1.16
CA SER A 163 -23.93 -0.38 -0.78
C SER A 163 -22.84 -1.21 -0.10
N VAL A 164 -21.59 -1.06 -0.55
CA VAL A 164 -20.42 -1.73 0.00
C VAL A 164 -19.20 -0.81 -0.06
N LEU A 165 -18.38 -0.83 0.98
CA LEU A 165 -17.04 -0.24 0.99
C LEU A 165 -16.00 -1.36 0.96
N VAL A 166 -15.10 -1.35 -0.02
CA VAL A 166 -13.87 -2.16 0.00
C VAL A 166 -12.72 -1.27 0.49
N CYS A 167 -12.16 -1.54 1.65
CA CYS A 167 -11.07 -0.70 2.18
C CYS A 167 -9.93 -1.52 2.76
N GLU A 168 -8.71 -1.02 2.55
CA GLU A 168 -7.54 -1.49 3.29
C GLU A 168 -7.60 -1.03 4.73
N VAL A 169 -7.26 -1.96 5.64
CA VAL A 169 -7.06 -1.66 7.06
C VAL A 169 -5.62 -1.98 7.42
N ASP A 170 -5.03 -1.15 8.27
CA ASP A 170 -3.62 -1.23 8.63
C ASP A 170 -3.48 -1.60 10.10
N GLU A 171 -2.69 -2.63 10.35
CA GLU A 171 -2.33 -3.10 11.68
C GLU A 171 -1.40 -2.11 12.41
N SER A 172 -0.57 -1.38 11.67
CA SER A 172 0.52 -0.56 12.23
C SER A 172 0.06 0.74 12.88
N ASP A 173 -1.10 1.27 12.47
CA ASP A 173 -1.69 2.50 13.01
C ASP A 173 -2.98 2.28 13.82
N GLY A 174 -3.30 1.00 14.09
CA GLY A 174 -4.46 0.58 14.88
C GLY A 174 -5.81 0.79 14.19
N SER A 175 -5.84 1.24 12.92
CA SER A 175 -7.08 1.50 12.21
C SER A 175 -8.00 0.29 12.14
N GLN A 176 -7.45 -0.92 12.00
CA GLN A 176 -8.25 -2.15 11.97
C GLN A 176 -9.09 -2.40 13.23
N GLU A 177 -8.65 -1.94 14.41
CA GLU A 177 -9.38 -2.14 15.68
C GLU A 177 -10.66 -1.30 15.78
N LEU A 178 -10.79 -0.27 14.92
CA LEU A 178 -11.88 0.69 14.94
C LEU A 178 -13.05 0.27 14.03
N LEU A 179 -12.86 -0.75 13.18
CA LEU A 179 -13.85 -1.21 12.22
C LEU A 179 -14.64 -2.42 12.74
N TYR A 180 -15.86 -2.57 12.23
CA TYR A 180 -16.73 -3.74 12.46
C TYR A 180 -17.20 -4.29 11.10
N PRO A 181 -16.33 -5.00 10.35
CA PRO A 181 -16.60 -5.37 8.97
C PRO A 181 -17.66 -6.47 8.83
N ASP A 182 -18.40 -6.44 7.72
CA ASP A 182 -19.27 -7.55 7.32
C ASP A 182 -18.46 -8.73 6.77
N LEU A 183 -17.36 -8.42 6.08
CA LEU A 183 -16.39 -9.40 5.60
C LEU A 183 -14.97 -8.86 5.82
N THR A 184 -14.10 -9.69 6.36
CA THR A 184 -12.66 -9.39 6.44
C THR A 184 -11.88 -10.37 5.59
N LEU A 185 -10.97 -9.86 4.78
CA LEU A 185 -10.01 -10.62 3.99
C LEU A 185 -8.65 -10.50 4.65
N ILE A 186 -8.03 -11.61 5.04
CA ILE A 186 -6.68 -11.64 5.63
C ILE A 186 -5.74 -12.31 4.63
N THR A 187 -4.80 -11.52 4.10
CA THR A 187 -3.85 -11.99 3.08
C THR A 187 -2.73 -12.85 3.68
N ASN A 188 -2.20 -12.43 4.83
CA ASN A 188 -1.17 -13.11 5.62
C ASN A 188 -1.06 -12.46 7.00
N ILE A 189 -0.33 -13.11 7.90
CA ILE A 189 0.10 -12.56 9.19
C ILE A 189 1.59 -12.87 9.27
N ASP A 190 2.41 -11.89 8.89
CA ASP A 190 3.88 -11.97 8.90
C ASP A 190 4.44 -10.94 9.87
N ASP A 191 5.66 -11.16 10.35
CA ASP A 191 6.37 -10.27 11.27
C ASP A 191 6.79 -8.99 10.55
N ASP A 192 5.87 -8.04 10.42
CA ASP A 192 6.13 -6.65 10.01
C ASP A 192 5.48 -5.72 11.04
N HIS A 193 6.04 -4.52 11.19
CA HIS A 193 5.55 -3.52 12.15
C HIS A 193 5.48 -3.98 13.62
N CYS A 194 6.13 -5.09 14.00
CA CYS A 194 6.11 -5.62 15.36
C CYS A 194 6.62 -4.61 16.40
N TRP A 195 7.49 -3.68 16.00
CA TRP A 195 8.01 -2.59 16.83
C TRP A 195 6.96 -1.53 17.19
N SER A 196 5.82 -1.49 16.49
CA SER A 196 4.67 -0.67 16.87
C SER A 196 3.92 -1.25 18.07
N PHE A 197 4.22 -2.49 18.47
CA PHE A 197 3.55 -3.19 19.57
C PHE A 197 4.47 -3.35 20.79
N PRO A 198 3.92 -3.26 22.02
CA PRO A 198 4.69 -3.47 23.24
C PRO A 198 5.22 -4.90 23.40
N THR A 199 4.56 -5.88 22.78
CA THR A 199 4.90 -7.30 22.87
C THR A 199 4.99 -7.94 21.48
N PRO A 200 5.81 -9.00 21.31
CA PRO A 200 5.88 -9.76 20.05
C PRO A 200 4.52 -10.31 19.58
N GLU A 201 3.63 -10.63 20.52
CA GLU A 201 2.29 -11.17 20.25
C GLU A 201 1.28 -10.08 19.87
N GLY A 202 1.58 -8.81 20.14
CA GLY A 202 0.63 -7.71 19.96
C GLY A 202 0.13 -7.54 18.53
N LEU A 203 0.98 -7.86 17.54
CA LEU A 203 0.59 -7.89 16.13
C LEU A 203 -0.50 -8.95 15.88
N VAL A 204 -0.31 -10.16 16.41
CA VAL A 204 -1.26 -11.28 16.22
C VAL A 204 -2.56 -11.00 16.98
N ASP A 205 -2.49 -10.43 18.19
CA ASP A 205 -3.65 -10.01 18.97
C ASP A 205 -4.52 -8.98 18.24
N CYS A 206 -3.88 -8.14 17.43
CA CYS A 206 -4.52 -7.18 16.54
C CYS A 206 -5.41 -7.89 15.50
N PHE A 207 -4.90 -8.94 14.85
CA PHE A 207 -5.68 -9.77 13.93
C PHE A 207 -6.79 -10.55 14.64
N HIS A 208 -6.51 -11.10 15.82
CA HIS A 208 -7.52 -11.80 16.62
C HIS A 208 -8.72 -10.89 16.93
N ARG A 209 -8.48 -9.63 17.30
CA ARG A 209 -9.55 -8.65 17.56
C ARG A 209 -10.35 -8.33 16.30
N LEU A 210 -9.69 -8.08 15.16
CA LEU A 210 -10.38 -7.84 13.90
C LEU A 210 -11.25 -9.04 13.49
N ILE A 211 -10.75 -10.27 13.63
CA ILE A 211 -11.52 -11.49 13.35
C ILE A 211 -12.78 -11.55 14.22
N LEU A 212 -12.66 -11.26 15.51
CA LEU A 212 -13.80 -11.26 16.44
C LEU A 212 -14.82 -10.14 16.15
N GLN A 213 -14.37 -8.99 15.64
CA GLN A 213 -15.23 -7.86 15.26
C GLN A 213 -15.93 -8.06 13.90
N SER A 214 -15.50 -9.04 13.11
CA SER A 214 -16.00 -9.30 11.76
C SER A 214 -17.15 -10.31 11.74
N ARG A 215 -18.16 -10.10 10.90
CA ARG A 215 -19.26 -11.08 10.73
C ARG A 215 -18.81 -12.36 10.01
N ARG A 216 -17.92 -12.23 9.03
CA ARG A 216 -17.33 -13.32 8.25
C ARG A 216 -15.87 -13.01 7.94
N VAL A 217 -15.02 -14.02 7.90
CA VAL A 217 -13.59 -13.83 7.61
C VAL A 217 -13.11 -14.84 6.58
N PHE A 218 -12.42 -14.38 5.55
CA PHE A 218 -11.68 -15.19 4.59
C PHE A 218 -10.19 -15.02 4.79
N VAL A 219 -9.46 -16.12 4.94
CA VAL A 219 -8.01 -16.11 5.19
C VAL A 219 -7.31 -17.00 4.18
N ILE A 220 -6.26 -16.50 3.54
CA ILE A 220 -5.40 -17.35 2.69
C ILE A 220 -4.81 -18.46 3.54
N HIS A 221 -4.98 -19.70 3.11
CA HIS A 221 -4.45 -20.87 3.80
C HIS A 221 -2.96 -21.05 3.48
N ASN A 222 -2.09 -20.62 4.40
CA ASN A 222 -0.65 -20.86 4.34
C ASN A 222 -0.08 -21.20 5.74
N GLU A 223 1.20 -21.51 5.82
CA GLU A 223 1.85 -21.91 7.08
C GLU A 223 1.77 -20.80 8.15
N LEU A 224 2.14 -19.57 7.81
CA LEU A 224 2.17 -18.43 8.76
C LEU A 224 0.78 -18.11 9.33
N THR A 225 -0.24 -18.04 8.48
CA THR A 225 -1.62 -17.78 8.92
C THR A 225 -2.17 -18.89 9.79
N ARG A 226 -1.87 -20.17 9.47
CA ARG A 226 -2.28 -21.30 10.30
C ARG A 226 -1.59 -21.27 11.66
N GLU A 227 -0.29 -21.02 11.68
CA GLU A 227 0.50 -20.98 12.90
C GLU A 227 0.05 -19.85 13.83
N ASN A 228 -0.16 -18.65 13.28
CA ASN A 228 -0.59 -17.47 14.05
C ASN A 228 -2.06 -17.57 14.52
N LEU A 229 -2.92 -18.32 13.84
CA LEU A 229 -4.34 -18.43 14.20
C LEU A 229 -4.71 -19.74 14.91
N LYS A 230 -3.79 -20.69 15.11
CA LYS A 230 -4.09 -22.02 15.67
C LYS A 230 -4.61 -22.01 17.10
N ALA A 231 -4.29 -20.96 17.87
CA ALA A 231 -4.59 -20.90 19.30
C ALA A 231 -6.08 -20.69 19.60
N VAL A 232 -6.86 -20.21 18.62
CA VAL A 232 -8.26 -19.84 18.80
C VAL A 232 -9.11 -20.44 17.68
N HIS A 233 -10.27 -21.00 18.05
CA HIS A 233 -11.24 -21.48 17.07
C HIS A 233 -12.20 -20.37 16.67
N TYR A 234 -12.29 -20.10 15.36
CA TYR A 234 -13.16 -19.08 14.77
C TYR A 234 -14.23 -19.72 13.88
N PRO A 235 -15.51 -19.81 14.32
CA PRO A 235 -16.55 -20.51 13.56
C PRO A 235 -16.94 -19.81 12.26
N HIS A 236 -16.71 -18.50 12.16
CA HIS A 236 -17.00 -17.65 10.99
C HIS A 236 -15.79 -17.41 10.08
N LEU A 237 -14.67 -18.09 10.34
CA LEU A 237 -13.46 -18.05 9.52
C LEU A 237 -13.50 -19.14 8.45
N HIS A 238 -13.23 -18.76 7.21
CA HIS A 238 -13.09 -19.68 6.08
C HIS A 238 -11.69 -19.59 5.48
N TRP A 239 -11.07 -20.76 5.31
CA TRP A 239 -9.77 -20.89 4.68
C TRP A 239 -9.90 -20.89 3.16
N ILE A 240 -9.19 -19.97 2.51
CA ILE A 240 -9.09 -19.88 1.05
C ILE A 240 -7.80 -20.57 0.61
N PRO A 241 -7.87 -21.73 -0.06
CA PRO A 241 -6.67 -22.43 -0.52
C PRO A 241 -6.00 -21.68 -1.66
N ALA A 242 -4.73 -22.04 -1.93
CA ALA A 242 -4.12 -21.67 -3.20
C ALA A 242 -4.97 -22.21 -4.37
N PRO A 243 -5.09 -21.45 -5.47
CA PRO A 243 -5.91 -21.89 -6.59
C PRO A 243 -5.32 -23.16 -7.21
N SER A 244 -6.18 -24.12 -7.56
CA SER A 244 -5.76 -25.41 -8.14
C SER A 244 -5.19 -25.29 -9.56
N SER A 245 -5.42 -24.15 -10.21
CA SER A 245 -4.89 -23.77 -11.51
C SER A 245 -4.61 -22.28 -11.53
N TYR A 246 -3.79 -21.82 -12.48
CA TYR A 246 -3.49 -20.39 -12.61
C TYR A 246 -4.75 -19.60 -12.98
N LEU A 247 -5.07 -18.59 -12.16
CA LEU A 247 -6.06 -17.57 -12.47
C LEU A 247 -5.53 -16.65 -13.57
N PRO A 248 -6.40 -16.14 -14.45
CA PRO A 248 -6.00 -15.30 -15.57
C PRO A 248 -5.59 -13.92 -15.04
N LEU A 249 -4.30 -13.71 -14.83
CA LEU A 249 -3.72 -12.43 -14.42
C LEU A 249 -2.63 -12.04 -15.41
N SER A 250 -2.56 -10.76 -15.74
CA SER A 250 -1.47 -10.16 -16.51
C SER A 250 -0.18 -10.00 -15.69
N ILE A 251 -0.31 -9.95 -14.37
CA ILE A 251 0.78 -9.73 -13.41
C ILE A 251 1.28 -11.09 -12.90
N PRO A 252 2.60 -11.33 -12.92
CA PRO A 252 3.18 -12.61 -12.50
C PRO A 252 3.17 -12.79 -10.99
N GLY A 253 3.49 -14.01 -10.55
CA GLY A 253 3.84 -14.30 -9.15
C GLY A 253 2.76 -15.05 -8.39
N LYS A 254 3.21 -16.02 -7.59
CA LYS A 254 2.33 -16.86 -6.76
C LYS A 254 1.54 -16.05 -5.73
N HIS A 255 2.14 -15.00 -5.18
CA HIS A 255 1.49 -14.11 -4.23
C HIS A 255 0.31 -13.36 -4.88
N HIS A 256 0.44 -12.91 -6.14
CA HIS A 256 -0.68 -12.31 -6.88
C HIS A 256 -1.80 -13.32 -7.17
N GLN A 257 -1.46 -14.59 -7.43
CA GLN A 257 -2.45 -15.67 -7.57
C GLN A 257 -3.23 -15.92 -6.27
N LEU A 258 -2.57 -15.87 -5.11
CA LEU A 258 -3.23 -15.98 -3.80
C LEU A 258 -4.14 -14.79 -3.52
N ASN A 259 -3.67 -13.57 -3.78
CA ASN A 259 -4.47 -12.34 -3.63
C ASN A 259 -5.71 -12.38 -4.54
N ALA A 260 -5.57 -12.83 -5.79
CA ALA A 260 -6.68 -12.97 -6.73
C ALA A 260 -7.68 -14.05 -6.29
N ALA A 261 -7.21 -15.18 -5.75
CA ALA A 261 -8.08 -16.22 -5.20
C ALA A 261 -8.91 -15.69 -4.01
N LEU A 262 -8.29 -14.90 -3.12
CA LEU A 262 -8.98 -14.27 -2.00
C LEU A 262 -10.00 -13.22 -2.46
N ALA A 263 -9.64 -12.38 -3.42
CA ALA A 263 -10.54 -11.39 -4.02
C ALA A 263 -11.70 -12.05 -4.78
N LEU A 264 -11.45 -13.14 -5.51
CA LEU A 264 -12.47 -13.90 -6.22
C LEU A 264 -13.49 -14.53 -5.25
N ALA A 265 -13.02 -15.17 -4.18
CA ALA A 265 -13.89 -15.72 -3.14
C ALA A 265 -14.76 -14.63 -2.49
N ALA A 266 -14.18 -13.46 -2.23
CA ALA A 266 -14.92 -12.31 -1.69
C ALA A 266 -15.98 -11.79 -2.67
N ALA A 267 -15.66 -11.70 -3.95
CA ALA A 267 -16.62 -11.29 -4.98
C ALA A 267 -17.78 -12.29 -5.13
N GLU A 268 -17.51 -13.60 -5.03
CA GLU A 268 -18.54 -14.64 -5.01
C GLU A 268 -19.47 -14.51 -3.81
N ALA A 269 -18.94 -14.14 -2.63
CA ALA A 269 -19.75 -13.83 -1.46
C ALA A 269 -20.65 -12.60 -1.65
N GLU A 270 -20.28 -11.69 -2.56
CA GLU A 270 -21.08 -10.54 -2.99
C GLU A 270 -22.00 -10.85 -4.20
N GLY A 271 -22.13 -12.12 -4.56
CA GLY A 271 -23.04 -12.60 -5.61
C GLY A 271 -22.52 -12.39 -7.03
N ILE A 272 -21.22 -12.13 -7.21
CA ILE A 272 -20.59 -12.17 -8.53
C ILE A 272 -20.37 -13.63 -8.93
N SER A 273 -20.71 -14.02 -10.16
CA SER A 273 -20.44 -15.38 -10.61
C SER A 273 -18.94 -15.62 -10.80
N HIS A 274 -18.48 -16.86 -10.57
CA HIS A 274 -17.09 -17.25 -10.77
C HIS A 274 -16.54 -16.80 -12.13
N GLN A 275 -17.31 -16.99 -13.21
CA GLN A 275 -16.91 -16.64 -14.57
C GLN A 275 -16.75 -15.12 -14.77
N GLN A 276 -17.64 -14.31 -14.18
CA GLN A 276 -17.49 -12.84 -14.19
C GLN A 276 -16.22 -12.42 -13.44
N GLY A 277 -15.94 -13.03 -12.29
CA GLY A 277 -14.72 -12.79 -11.53
C GLY A 277 -13.45 -13.12 -12.32
N LEU A 278 -13.39 -14.28 -12.98
CA LEU A 278 -12.26 -14.64 -13.85
C LEU A 278 -12.11 -13.68 -15.04
N HIS A 279 -13.22 -13.27 -15.66
CA HIS A 279 -13.18 -12.31 -16.75
C HIS A 279 -12.63 -10.95 -16.31
N ALA A 280 -13.07 -10.44 -15.16
CA ALA A 280 -12.54 -9.22 -14.59
C ALA A 280 -11.04 -9.36 -14.29
N LEU A 281 -10.62 -10.44 -13.62
CA LEU A 281 -9.20 -10.68 -13.33
C LEU A 281 -8.32 -10.70 -14.59
N SER A 282 -8.81 -11.26 -15.71
CA SER A 282 -8.06 -11.29 -16.98
C SER A 282 -7.75 -9.92 -17.58
N SER A 283 -8.51 -8.89 -17.17
CA SER A 283 -8.36 -7.50 -17.60
C SER A 283 -7.83 -6.59 -16.48
N PHE A 284 -7.38 -7.17 -15.37
CA PHE A 284 -6.75 -6.40 -14.29
C PHE A 284 -5.38 -5.89 -14.73
N GLU A 285 -5.18 -4.57 -14.68
CA GLU A 285 -3.94 -3.92 -15.13
C GLU A 285 -2.88 -3.79 -14.02
N GLY A 286 -3.25 -4.11 -12.78
CA GLY A 286 -2.37 -3.96 -11.63
C GLY A 286 -2.56 -2.67 -10.86
N VAL A 287 -1.67 -2.50 -9.88
CA VAL A 287 -1.58 -1.30 -9.05
C VAL A 287 -0.23 -0.67 -9.32
N ASP A 288 -0.22 0.65 -9.47
CA ASP A 288 1.00 1.40 -9.69
C ASP A 288 2.03 1.10 -8.58
N ARG A 289 3.30 0.96 -8.99
CA ARG A 289 4.42 0.52 -8.16
C ARG A 289 4.32 -0.91 -7.63
N ARG A 290 3.37 -1.75 -8.06
CA ARG A 290 3.29 -3.19 -7.71
C ARG A 290 3.60 -4.02 -8.95
N PHE A 291 4.88 -4.32 -9.17
CA PHE A 291 5.41 -4.97 -10.37
C PHE A 291 5.15 -4.17 -11.66
N SER A 292 5.40 -2.86 -11.63
CA SER A 292 5.11 -1.96 -12.74
C SER A 292 6.27 -1.87 -13.72
N ILE A 293 6.03 -2.20 -15.00
CA ILE A 293 7.02 -1.98 -16.06
C ILE A 293 6.99 -0.51 -16.44
N ARG A 294 8.10 0.20 -16.22
CA ARG A 294 8.24 1.64 -16.49
C ARG A 294 8.87 1.92 -17.85
N TYR A 295 9.72 1.01 -18.33
CA TYR A 295 10.34 1.10 -19.64
C TYR A 295 10.67 -0.29 -20.18
N ARG A 296 10.60 -0.44 -21.50
CA ARG A 296 10.95 -1.68 -22.19
C ARG A 296 11.57 -1.35 -23.55
N SER A 297 12.74 -1.90 -23.79
CA SER A 297 13.41 -1.98 -25.09
C SER A 297 13.88 -3.41 -25.36
N GLU A 298 14.57 -3.63 -26.48
CA GLU A 298 15.24 -4.92 -26.75
C GLU A 298 16.38 -5.21 -25.76
N GLN A 299 17.01 -4.16 -25.23
CA GLN A 299 18.20 -4.25 -24.39
C GLN A 299 17.88 -4.30 -22.89
N CYS A 300 16.82 -3.60 -22.46
CA CYS A 300 16.51 -3.48 -21.05
C CYS A 300 15.00 -3.43 -20.78
N THR A 301 14.57 -4.08 -19.70
CA THR A 301 13.28 -3.77 -19.07
C THR A 301 13.54 -3.13 -17.71
N LEU A 302 12.98 -1.95 -17.50
CA LEU A 302 12.95 -1.26 -16.21
C LEU A 302 11.65 -1.59 -15.49
N LEU A 303 11.76 -2.16 -14.30
CA LEU A 303 10.66 -2.52 -13.42
C LEU A 303 10.73 -1.71 -12.13
N GLU A 304 9.57 -1.29 -11.63
CA GLU A 304 9.42 -0.72 -10.29
C GLU A 304 8.55 -1.62 -9.42
N ASP A 305 8.97 -1.81 -8.16
CA ASP A 305 8.15 -2.48 -7.15
C ASP A 305 8.23 -1.81 -5.77
N TYR A 306 7.12 -1.83 -5.03
CA TYR A 306 6.98 -1.19 -3.72
C TYR A 306 7.49 -2.07 -2.56
N ALA A 307 7.92 -3.31 -2.83
CA ALA A 307 8.40 -4.24 -1.82
C ALA A 307 9.46 -3.60 -0.93
N HIS A 308 9.29 -3.77 0.38
CA HIS A 308 10.16 -3.18 1.37
C HIS A 308 10.37 -4.08 2.59
N HIS A 309 9.64 -5.20 2.66
CA HIS A 309 9.86 -6.29 3.60
C HIS A 309 10.53 -7.49 2.90
N PRO A 310 11.38 -8.31 3.57
CA PRO A 310 12.03 -9.46 2.93
C PRO A 310 11.07 -10.42 2.23
N THR A 311 9.90 -10.70 2.82
CA THR A 311 8.89 -11.57 2.21
C THR A 311 8.37 -11.01 0.89
N GLU A 312 8.11 -9.69 0.83
CA GLU A 312 7.68 -9.01 -0.39
C GLU A 312 8.81 -9.01 -1.44
N LEU A 313 10.04 -8.68 -1.02
CA LEU A 313 11.21 -8.64 -1.89
C LEU A 313 11.47 -10.02 -2.52
N ALA A 314 11.44 -11.09 -1.72
CA ALA A 314 11.55 -12.47 -2.21
C ALA A 314 10.45 -12.80 -3.22
N CYS A 315 9.20 -12.44 -2.92
CA CYS A 315 8.06 -12.64 -3.82
C CYS A 315 8.24 -11.92 -5.17
N THR A 316 8.73 -10.69 -5.16
CA THR A 316 9.02 -9.90 -6.37
C THR A 316 10.15 -10.55 -7.17
N LEU A 317 11.28 -10.87 -6.53
CA LEU A 317 12.43 -11.49 -7.20
C LEU A 317 12.10 -12.87 -7.77
N ASP A 318 11.29 -13.67 -7.08
CA ASP A 318 10.81 -14.96 -7.59
C ASP A 318 9.91 -14.80 -8.83
N ALA A 319 9.03 -13.81 -8.84
CA ALA A 319 8.19 -13.50 -10.00
C ALA A 319 9.05 -13.05 -11.19
N MET A 320 10.07 -12.22 -10.95
CA MET A 320 11.03 -11.81 -11.98
C MET A 320 11.80 -12.99 -12.54
N LYS A 321 12.30 -13.90 -11.68
CA LYS A 321 13.03 -15.10 -12.10
C LYS A 321 12.16 -16.05 -12.94
N GLN A 322 10.86 -16.14 -12.66
CA GLN A 322 9.92 -16.90 -13.47
C GLN A 322 9.68 -16.28 -14.85
N MET A 323 9.59 -14.95 -14.93
CA MET A 323 9.40 -14.24 -16.20
C MET A 323 10.66 -14.21 -17.05
N TRP A 324 11.83 -14.05 -16.43
CA TRP A 324 13.11 -13.81 -17.10
C TRP A 324 14.20 -14.76 -16.58
N PRO A 325 14.04 -16.09 -16.76
CA PRO A 325 14.91 -17.09 -16.13
C PRO A 325 16.38 -17.06 -16.59
N HIS A 326 16.66 -16.41 -17.72
CA HIS A 326 17.99 -16.38 -18.34
C HIS A 326 18.59 -14.97 -18.47
N GLN A 327 17.88 -13.93 -18.03
CA GLN A 327 18.38 -12.56 -18.13
C GLN A 327 19.10 -12.16 -16.85
N LYS A 328 20.12 -11.31 -17.00
CA LYS A 328 20.82 -10.75 -15.85
C LYS A 328 19.91 -9.77 -15.14
N LEU A 329 19.77 -9.96 -13.83
CA LEU A 329 18.97 -9.11 -12.96
C LEU A 329 19.86 -8.15 -12.19
N THR A 330 19.69 -6.84 -12.44
CA THR A 330 20.25 -5.76 -11.62
C THR A 330 19.16 -5.20 -10.74
N VAL A 331 19.37 -5.17 -9.42
CA VAL A 331 18.40 -4.65 -8.44
C VAL A 331 18.96 -3.41 -7.77
N VAL A 332 18.20 -2.32 -7.77
CA VAL A 332 18.43 -1.15 -6.92
C VAL A 332 17.38 -1.20 -5.82
N PHE A 333 17.82 -1.48 -4.60
CA PHE A 333 16.93 -1.64 -3.45
C PHE A 333 17.10 -0.47 -2.48
N GLN A 334 16.01 0.22 -2.15
CA GLN A 334 15.97 1.22 -1.08
C GLN A 334 15.37 0.61 0.18
N PRO A 335 16.15 0.42 1.24
CA PRO A 335 15.62 0.04 2.54
C PRO A 335 14.72 1.14 3.10
N HIS A 336 13.63 0.75 3.76
CA HIS A 336 12.66 1.68 4.32
C HIS A 336 12.62 1.55 5.85
N ARG A 337 12.96 2.64 6.55
CA ARG A 337 13.13 2.80 8.01
C ARG A 337 14.31 2.03 8.62
N TYR A 338 14.98 2.67 9.58
CA TYR A 338 16.15 2.13 10.28
C TYR A 338 15.80 0.92 11.16
N GLU A 339 14.61 0.87 11.75
CA GLU A 339 14.07 -0.29 12.46
C GLU A 339 14.13 -1.56 11.61
N ARG A 340 13.74 -1.42 10.34
CA ARG A 340 13.63 -2.54 9.42
C ARG A 340 15.00 -2.99 8.95
N ILE A 341 15.94 -2.06 8.78
CA ILE A 341 17.34 -2.40 8.50
C ILE A 341 17.93 -3.18 9.69
N ALA A 342 17.82 -2.64 10.91
CA ALA A 342 18.32 -3.28 12.12
C ALA A 342 17.80 -4.71 12.30
N ARG A 343 16.53 -4.93 11.95
CA ARG A 343 15.88 -6.24 12.12
C ARG A 343 16.15 -7.21 10.98
N TYR A 344 16.20 -6.75 9.73
CA TYR A 344 16.15 -7.61 8.55
C TYR A 344 17.30 -7.45 7.57
N ALA A 345 18.41 -6.76 7.92
CA ALA A 345 19.55 -6.60 7.00
C ALA A 345 20.02 -7.94 6.39
N ALA A 346 20.18 -8.97 7.23
CA ALA A 346 20.54 -10.31 6.76
C ALA A 346 19.45 -10.96 5.88
N GLY A 347 18.16 -10.74 6.20
CA GLY A 347 17.03 -11.23 5.41
C GLY A 347 16.96 -10.58 4.02
N PHE A 348 17.18 -9.26 3.93
CA PHE A 348 17.27 -8.58 2.63
C PHE A 348 18.44 -9.11 1.79
N ALA A 349 19.61 -9.31 2.41
CA ALA A 349 20.76 -9.89 1.73
C ALA A 349 20.47 -11.32 1.24
N GLU A 350 19.73 -12.12 2.00
CA GLU A 350 19.29 -13.46 1.59
C GLU A 350 18.40 -13.42 0.34
N CYS A 351 17.47 -12.46 0.25
CA CYS A 351 16.65 -12.29 -0.94
C CYS A 351 17.48 -11.84 -2.16
N LEU A 352 18.37 -10.87 -1.95
CA LEU A 352 19.11 -10.19 -3.02
C LEU A 352 20.27 -11.03 -3.59
N GLN A 353 20.69 -12.10 -2.90
CA GLN A 353 21.87 -12.89 -3.28
C GLN A 353 21.84 -13.50 -4.69
N HIS A 354 20.64 -13.68 -5.26
CA HIS A 354 20.44 -14.34 -6.54
C HIS A 354 20.43 -13.36 -7.72
N ALA A 355 20.51 -12.04 -7.45
CA ALA A 355 20.69 -11.04 -8.49
C ALA A 355 22.11 -11.12 -9.09
N HIS A 356 22.28 -10.59 -10.30
CA HIS A 356 23.60 -10.42 -10.91
C HIS A 356 24.37 -9.26 -10.27
N GLN A 357 23.66 -8.16 -10.03
CA GLN A 357 24.19 -6.95 -9.41
C GLN A 357 23.13 -6.34 -8.49
N VAL A 358 23.58 -5.80 -7.35
CA VAL A 358 22.74 -5.17 -6.34
C VAL A 358 23.32 -3.81 -5.99
N TRP A 359 22.47 -2.81 -5.99
CA TRP A 359 22.76 -1.49 -5.47
C TRP A 359 21.86 -1.24 -4.26
N ILE A 360 22.44 -1.03 -3.09
CA ILE A 360 21.69 -0.62 -1.90
C ILE A 360 21.66 0.90 -1.89
N TYR A 361 20.50 1.48 -2.15
CA TYR A 361 20.30 2.92 -2.15
C TYR A 361 20.21 3.46 -0.73
N ARG A 362 20.44 4.76 -0.57
CA ARG A 362 20.24 5.46 0.70
C ARG A 362 18.85 5.16 1.28
N PRO A 363 18.73 4.95 2.59
CA PRO A 363 17.49 4.51 3.21
C PRO A 363 16.47 5.63 3.22
N PHE A 364 15.19 5.26 3.11
CA PHE A 364 14.10 6.20 3.36
C PHE A 364 13.73 6.17 4.84
N ALA A 365 14.10 7.22 5.57
CA ALA A 365 13.91 7.36 7.02
C ALA A 365 12.42 7.45 7.46
N ALA A 366 11.54 7.86 6.55
CA ALA A 366 10.12 8.21 6.78
C ALA A 366 9.88 9.38 7.76
N TRP A 367 10.40 9.32 8.99
CA TRP A 367 10.15 10.32 10.04
C TRP A 367 11.41 10.81 10.74
N LEU A 368 12.34 9.90 11.02
CA LEU A 368 13.55 10.18 11.79
C LEU A 368 14.74 9.48 11.13
N ASP A 369 15.78 10.25 10.86
CA ASP A 369 17.07 9.74 10.43
C ASP A 369 17.84 9.22 11.65
N ASP A 370 17.86 7.90 11.85
CA ASP A 370 18.40 7.24 13.04
C ASP A 370 19.58 6.33 12.64
N THR A 371 20.66 6.96 12.17
CA THR A 371 21.89 6.27 11.73
C THR A 371 22.61 5.53 12.86
N GLU A 372 22.32 5.85 14.12
CA GLU A 372 22.87 5.10 15.27
C GLU A 372 22.21 3.73 15.41
N ARG A 373 20.96 3.58 14.96
CA ARG A 373 20.20 2.34 15.08
C ARG A 373 20.57 1.28 14.05
N ALA A 374 20.91 1.67 12.83
CA ALA A 374 21.38 0.76 11.79
C ALA A 374 22.15 1.48 10.68
N ASP A 375 23.12 0.79 10.06
CA ASP A 375 23.76 1.23 8.82
C ASP A 375 23.22 0.44 7.62
N PRO A 376 22.61 1.05 6.58
CA PRO A 376 22.18 0.36 5.36
C PRO A 376 23.31 -0.45 4.68
N ARG A 377 24.58 -0.08 4.91
CA ARG A 377 25.75 -0.83 4.41
C ARG A 377 25.88 -2.22 5.02
N GLU A 378 25.20 -2.52 6.12
CA GLU A 378 25.13 -3.87 6.68
C GLU A 378 24.53 -4.88 5.68
N ILE A 379 23.56 -4.46 4.87
CA ILE A 379 22.99 -5.31 3.80
C ILE A 379 24.09 -5.70 2.80
N VAL A 380 24.91 -4.73 2.37
CA VAL A 380 26.06 -4.96 1.49
C VAL A 380 27.08 -5.88 2.15
N HIS A 381 27.35 -5.68 3.45
CA HIS A 381 28.26 -6.52 4.22
C HIS A 381 27.84 -8.00 4.19
N HIS A 382 26.55 -8.29 4.38
CA HIS A 382 25.99 -9.65 4.32
C HIS A 382 26.02 -10.27 2.90
N LEU A 383 26.22 -9.48 1.85
CA LEU A 383 26.36 -9.94 0.46
C LEU A 383 27.81 -10.23 0.04
N ARG A 384 28.83 -9.74 0.76
CA ARG A 384 30.26 -9.80 0.36
C ARG A 384 30.81 -11.21 0.09
N HIS A 385 30.25 -12.23 0.74
CA HIS A 385 30.70 -13.63 0.59
C HIS A 385 29.88 -14.42 -0.43
N ARG A 386 28.99 -13.75 -1.16
CA ARG A 386 28.10 -14.35 -2.16
C ARG A 386 28.60 -14.00 -3.56
N SER A 387 28.11 -14.71 -4.58
CA SER A 387 28.53 -14.50 -5.98
C SER A 387 27.97 -13.24 -6.64
N VAL A 388 27.30 -12.37 -5.88
CA VAL A 388 26.64 -11.14 -6.38
C VAL A 388 27.54 -9.93 -6.16
N SER A 389 27.60 -9.03 -7.16
CA SER A 389 28.23 -7.72 -7.00
C SER A 389 27.29 -6.80 -6.24
N ALA A 390 27.68 -6.32 -5.06
CA ALA A 390 26.85 -5.48 -4.21
C ALA A 390 27.59 -4.22 -3.76
N GLU A 391 26.97 -3.05 -3.96
CA GLU A 391 27.54 -1.75 -3.57
C GLU A 391 26.47 -0.84 -2.94
N TYR A 392 26.92 0.06 -2.07
CA TYR A 392 26.07 1.12 -1.50
C TYR A 392 26.10 2.35 -2.41
N LEU A 393 24.93 2.91 -2.70
CA LEU A 393 24.76 4.14 -3.48
C LEU A 393 24.13 5.24 -2.64
N ASP A 394 24.75 6.42 -2.73
CA ASP A 394 24.26 7.67 -2.17
C ASP A 394 24.71 8.81 -3.09
N GLY A 395 23.97 9.90 -3.10
CA GLY A 395 24.12 11.00 -4.05
C GLY A 395 22.79 11.50 -4.60
N ASP A 396 22.85 12.47 -5.51
CA ASP A 396 21.68 12.92 -6.26
C ASP A 396 21.21 11.86 -7.28
N ASP A 397 19.90 11.90 -7.59
CA ASP A 397 19.23 10.90 -8.42
C ASP A 397 19.85 10.77 -9.82
N GLU A 398 20.35 11.87 -10.40
CA GLU A 398 21.00 11.90 -11.71
C GLU A 398 22.36 11.19 -11.70
N HIS A 399 23.21 11.52 -10.72
CA HIS A 399 24.50 10.87 -10.54
C HIS A 399 24.34 9.36 -10.28
N VAL A 400 23.37 9.00 -9.43
CA VAL A 400 23.04 7.62 -9.10
C VAL A 400 22.60 6.85 -10.34
N ALA A 401 21.68 7.42 -11.14
CA ALA A 401 21.23 6.83 -12.40
C ALA A 401 22.41 6.63 -13.37
N GLN A 402 23.31 7.60 -13.48
CA GLN A 402 24.50 7.48 -14.34
C GLN A 402 25.40 6.30 -13.92
N ARG A 403 25.64 6.13 -12.62
CA ARG A 403 26.45 5.01 -12.11
C ARG A 403 25.81 3.66 -12.39
N ILE A 404 24.49 3.53 -12.20
CA ILE A 404 23.76 2.29 -12.46
C ILE A 404 23.86 1.92 -13.94
N ILE A 405 23.62 2.88 -14.84
CA ILE A 405 23.64 2.65 -16.29
C ILE A 405 25.04 2.29 -16.79
N ALA A 406 26.09 2.90 -16.24
CA ALA A 406 27.48 2.65 -16.65
C ALA A 406 27.94 1.20 -16.47
N THR A 407 27.32 0.44 -15.55
CA THR A 407 27.65 -0.97 -15.30
C THR A 407 26.51 -1.92 -15.70
N LEU A 408 25.42 -1.41 -16.27
CA LEU A 408 24.24 -2.21 -16.56
C LEU A 408 24.56 -3.23 -17.68
N PRO A 409 24.36 -4.54 -17.44
CA PRO A 409 24.54 -5.52 -18.50
C PRO A 409 23.50 -5.34 -19.62
N SER A 410 23.80 -5.80 -20.82
CA SER A 410 22.83 -5.87 -21.93
C SER A 410 22.88 -7.27 -22.56
N PRO A 411 21.72 -7.93 -22.82
CA PRO A 411 20.38 -7.55 -22.35
C PRO A 411 20.20 -7.81 -20.84
N SER A 412 19.39 -7.00 -20.15
CA SER A 412 19.14 -7.16 -18.71
C SER A 412 17.75 -6.72 -18.24
N ILE A 413 17.45 -7.06 -16.98
CA ILE A 413 16.34 -6.51 -16.23
C ILE A 413 16.93 -5.60 -15.15
N LEU A 414 16.48 -4.34 -15.13
CA LEU A 414 16.77 -3.39 -14.07
C LEU A 414 15.51 -3.25 -13.20
N ALA A 415 15.59 -3.62 -11.92
CA ALA A 415 14.50 -3.41 -10.97
C ALA A 415 14.85 -2.34 -9.94
N ILE A 416 13.93 -1.41 -9.74
CA ILE A 416 13.95 -0.39 -8.69
C ILE A 416 12.92 -0.80 -7.66
N ILE A 417 13.37 -1.16 -6.45
CA ILE A 417 12.52 -1.76 -5.43
C ILE A 417 12.60 -0.95 -4.14
N GLY A 418 11.46 -0.44 -3.67
CA GLY A 418 11.35 0.28 -2.40
C GLY A 418 10.10 1.14 -2.30
N ALA A 419 9.70 1.44 -1.05
CA ALA A 419 8.49 2.19 -0.75
C ALA A 419 8.66 3.73 -0.72
N GLY A 420 9.90 4.20 -0.59
CA GLY A 420 10.21 5.62 -0.41
C GLY A 420 10.29 6.39 -1.72
N ASP A 421 11.24 7.33 -1.74
CA ASP A 421 11.52 8.26 -2.83
C ASP A 421 12.37 7.66 -3.95
N ILE A 422 12.74 6.37 -3.89
CA ILE A 422 13.48 5.68 -4.96
C ILE A 422 12.79 5.76 -6.34
N HIS A 423 11.48 6.00 -6.37
CA HIS A 423 10.73 6.26 -7.60
C HIS A 423 11.30 7.44 -8.41
N ASN A 424 11.91 8.43 -7.74
CA ASN A 424 12.51 9.60 -8.40
C ASN A 424 13.68 9.21 -9.33
N LEU A 425 14.29 8.04 -9.15
CA LEU A 425 15.32 7.51 -10.05
C LEU A 425 14.78 7.09 -11.42
N ILE A 426 13.48 6.84 -11.56
CA ILE A 426 12.91 6.22 -12.75
C ILE A 426 13.04 7.12 -13.98
N GLU A 427 12.71 8.40 -13.86
CA GLU A 427 12.80 9.34 -15.00
C GLU A 427 14.26 9.51 -15.49
N PRO A 428 15.24 9.83 -14.61
CA PRO A 428 16.66 9.86 -14.99
C PRO A 428 17.16 8.54 -15.61
N LEU A 429 16.73 7.39 -15.10
CA LEU A 429 17.10 6.09 -15.67
C LEU A 429 16.51 5.90 -17.09
N ILE A 430 15.25 6.27 -17.30
CA ILE A 430 14.59 6.15 -18.61
C ILE A 430 15.28 7.04 -19.64
N GLU A 431 15.64 8.27 -19.28
CA GLU A 431 16.34 9.18 -20.19
C GLU A 431 17.67 8.58 -20.65
N LYS A 432 18.49 8.09 -19.72
CA LYS A 432 19.78 7.46 -20.04
C LYS A 432 19.64 6.14 -20.80
N LEU A 433 18.62 5.32 -20.50
CA LEU A 433 18.33 4.11 -21.27
C LEU A 433 17.99 4.45 -22.73
N LYS A 434 17.16 5.48 -22.96
CA LYS A 434 16.84 5.95 -24.32
C LYS A 434 18.06 6.50 -25.06
N GLU A 435 19.03 7.07 -24.37
CA GLU A 435 20.29 7.54 -24.97
C GLU A 435 21.18 6.37 -25.41
N ASN A 436 21.25 5.29 -24.61
CA ASN A 436 22.03 4.10 -24.93
C ASN A 436 21.39 3.21 -26.01
N ASP A 437 20.07 3.27 -26.18
CA ASP A 437 19.33 2.52 -27.19
C ASP A 437 19.29 3.20 -28.57
N ARG A 438 19.81 4.44 -28.68
CA ARG A 438 20.01 5.17 -29.95
C ARG A 438 21.36 4.83 -30.57
#